data_AF-A0A8S9N461-F1
#
_entry.id   AF-A0A8S9N461-F1
#
_cell.length_a   1.000
_cell.length_b   1.000
_cell.length_c   1.000
_cell.angle_alpha   90.00
_cell.angle_beta   90.00
_cell.angle_gamma   90.00
#
_symmetry.space_group_name_H-M   'P 1'
#
loop_
_entity.id
_entity.type
_entity.pdbx_description
1 polymer ?
#
loop_
_entity_poly.entity_id
_entity_poly.type
_entity_poly.pdbx_seq_one_letter_code
_entity_poly.pdbx_strand_id
1 'polypeptide(L)'
;MKRGGIRRKRLFGRTILFTSVVFFIGFGLLLLTLRSVDDPNSSSFIDDDDDDAVSDEDNARWINSSSVVEAKVDGGRLCATVEEMGSEFDGGFVDQSLRVRDVIRRHFHLNGAAAVRELAPEQFCRHGYVLGKTAEAGFGNEMYKILTSGALSIMGKYPFGDYIAYSNDTFTLSEVKHLWRQKGCVKKYGRRLVMRLDDFEKPAKSNVLCSNWKKWEEAIIWFQGTTDAVASQFFLKNVHPEMRAAAVELFGEQGSSTPRANVFGELMMSLISPTKDVKDAVDWVLRETGDPDISLHMRMLMSKSVRPLRAAVNCLGKAVNRLGVTKPRVVIVSDTPSVVKNLELNISSIAEVLHFDYKLFRGDIAQRGRGLPMLDFRIKDWGPAPRWVAFVDFFLACRAKHAVISGAHRRVGTTYAQLVAALAAANSLEDGSSNSSFAFLSSFQSNLLADGLKNQVGWGHVWNRYAGPLSCPKQPNQCAFTPLAPPGWWDGLWQSPIPRDARKLAAYGVELSGFGTVNEDRLHAFCNAKKAYLSSVTIV
;
A
#
# COMPACT_ATOMS: atom_id res chain seq x y z
N MET A 1 -27.71 -67.76 40.54
CA MET A 1 -28.20 -68.46 39.32
C MET A 1 -28.41 -67.45 38.18
N LYS A 2 -27.87 -67.79 37.00
CA LYS A 2 -28.10 -67.35 35.60
C LYS A 2 -28.75 -65.96 35.26
N ARG A 3 -27.91 -65.14 34.60
CA ARG A 3 -28.03 -64.38 33.32
C ARG A 3 -29.39 -63.82 32.84
N GLY A 4 -29.36 -62.54 32.44
CA GLY A 4 -30.21 -61.96 31.38
C GLY A 4 -29.93 -60.47 31.15
N GLY A 5 -29.24 -60.12 30.07
CA GLY A 5 -28.95 -58.71 29.70
C GLY A 5 -30.00 -58.12 28.75
N ILE A 6 -30.18 -56.79 28.79
CA ILE A 6 -30.91 -56.03 27.77
C ILE A 6 -30.07 -54.80 27.36
N ARG A 7 -29.76 -54.74 26.06
CA ARG A 7 -29.10 -53.62 25.38
C ARG A 7 -29.97 -52.36 25.43
N ARG A 8 -29.46 -51.27 26.02
CA ARG A 8 -29.85 -49.88 25.69
C ARG A 8 -28.63 -49.13 25.20
N LYS A 9 -28.50 -48.97 23.88
CA LYS A 9 -27.53 -48.08 23.25
C LYS A 9 -28.22 -47.23 22.20
N ARG A 10 -27.91 -45.92 22.25
CA ARG A 10 -28.06 -44.89 21.20
C ARG A 10 -29.47 -44.34 20.95
N LEU A 11 -29.91 -43.41 21.79
CA LEU A 11 -30.86 -42.37 21.35
C LEU A 11 -30.52 -40.95 21.86
N PHE A 12 -29.63 -40.80 22.85
CA PHE A 12 -29.35 -39.49 23.47
C PHE A 12 -28.31 -38.63 22.72
N GLY A 13 -27.52 -39.23 21.82
CA GLY A 13 -26.48 -38.50 21.07
C GLY A 13 -26.95 -37.88 19.75
N ARG A 14 -28.10 -38.32 19.20
CA ARG A 14 -28.62 -37.76 17.94
C ARG A 14 -29.34 -36.44 18.16
N THR A 15 -30.11 -36.29 19.23
CA THR A 15 -30.90 -35.08 19.49
C THR A 15 -30.02 -33.87 19.81
N ILE A 16 -28.88 -34.06 20.50
CA ILE A 16 -27.93 -32.98 20.83
C ILE A 16 -27.11 -32.55 19.60
N LEU A 17 -26.78 -33.48 18.71
CA LEU A 17 -26.09 -33.16 17.45
C LEU A 17 -27.02 -32.40 16.49
N PHE A 18 -28.27 -32.81 16.35
CA PHE A 18 -29.24 -32.11 15.49
C PHE A 18 -29.57 -30.70 16.00
N THR A 19 -29.72 -30.49 17.32
CA THR A 19 -29.95 -29.13 17.85
C THR A 19 -28.74 -28.22 17.68
N SER A 20 -27.51 -28.74 17.85
CA SER A 20 -26.30 -27.94 17.60
C SER A 20 -26.15 -27.54 16.13
N VAL A 21 -26.42 -28.46 15.19
CA VAL A 21 -26.31 -28.19 13.75
C VAL A 21 -27.35 -27.18 13.29
N VAL A 22 -28.59 -27.26 13.80
CA VAL A 22 -29.63 -26.27 13.50
C VAL A 22 -29.28 -24.90 14.11
N PHE A 23 -28.67 -24.86 15.30
CA PHE A 23 -28.23 -23.60 15.91
C PHE A 23 -27.05 -22.96 15.16
N PHE A 24 -26.09 -23.76 14.69
CA PHE A 24 -24.96 -23.27 13.89
C PHE A 24 -25.36 -22.84 12.47
N ILE A 25 -26.33 -23.53 11.85
CA ILE A 25 -26.88 -23.14 10.55
C ILE A 25 -27.75 -21.88 10.69
N GLY A 26 -28.59 -21.80 11.73
CA GLY A 26 -29.42 -20.63 12.02
C GLY A 26 -28.60 -19.39 12.39
N PHE A 27 -27.58 -19.54 13.23
CA PHE A 27 -26.66 -18.46 13.58
C PHE A 27 -25.74 -18.07 12.42
N GLY A 28 -25.34 -19.04 11.59
CA GLY A 28 -24.60 -18.80 10.35
C GLY A 28 -25.42 -18.03 9.30
N LEU A 29 -26.71 -18.34 9.15
CA LEU A 29 -27.64 -17.59 8.30
C LEU A 29 -27.93 -16.19 8.84
N LEU A 30 -28.04 -16.01 10.17
CA LEU A 30 -28.22 -14.70 10.79
C LEU A 30 -26.96 -13.81 10.63
N LEU A 31 -25.76 -14.40 10.66
CA LEU A 31 -24.52 -13.68 10.36
C LEU A 31 -24.35 -13.35 8.87
N LEU A 32 -24.97 -14.14 7.98
CA LEU A 32 -25.03 -13.85 6.55
C LEU A 32 -26.04 -12.74 6.22
N THR A 33 -27.12 -12.58 7.00
CA THR A 33 -28.07 -11.47 6.84
C THR A 33 -27.62 -10.17 7.52
N LEU A 34 -26.75 -10.26 8.54
CA LEU A 34 -26.14 -9.09 9.21
C LEU A 34 -24.86 -8.58 8.52
N ARG A 35 -24.30 -9.33 7.56
CA ARG A 35 -23.39 -8.75 6.58
C ARG A 35 -24.24 -8.08 5.51
N SER A 36 -24.32 -6.75 5.60
CA SER A 36 -24.78 -5.85 4.54
C SER A 36 -24.25 -6.34 3.20
N VAL A 37 -25.09 -7.04 2.44
CA VAL A 37 -24.89 -7.33 1.03
C VAL A 37 -25.13 -6.02 0.30
N ASP A 38 -24.10 -5.54 -0.38
CA ASP A 38 -24.21 -4.48 -1.38
C ASP A 38 -25.32 -4.85 -2.37
N ASP A 39 -26.30 -3.97 -2.51
CA ASP A 39 -27.46 -4.14 -3.38
C ASP A 39 -27.01 -4.02 -4.86
N PRO A 40 -27.18 -5.05 -5.72
CA PRO A 40 -26.73 -5.00 -7.11
C PRO A 40 -27.81 -4.52 -8.09
N ASN A 41 -28.93 -3.96 -7.63
CA ASN A 41 -30.07 -3.58 -8.50
C ASN A 41 -30.41 -2.08 -8.49
N SER A 42 -29.45 -1.25 -8.88
CA SER A 42 -29.78 0.07 -9.48
C SER A 42 -28.93 0.29 -10.72
N SER A 43 -29.18 -0.51 -11.75
CA SER A 43 -28.72 -0.21 -13.11
C SER A 43 -29.78 -0.61 -14.13
N SER A 44 -30.71 0.31 -14.36
CA SER A 44 -31.44 0.39 -15.63
C SER A 44 -31.90 1.84 -15.83
N PHE A 45 -31.75 2.31 -17.07
CA PHE A 45 -32.05 3.64 -17.63
C PHE A 45 -30.92 4.66 -17.35
N ILE A 46 -30.26 5.24 -18.35
CA ILE A 46 -30.81 6.00 -19.49
C ILE A 46 -29.91 5.84 -20.74
N ASP A 47 -30.57 5.66 -21.90
CA ASP A 47 -30.03 5.78 -23.27
C ASP A 47 -29.70 7.25 -23.60
N ASP A 48 -28.75 7.45 -24.52
CA ASP A 48 -28.42 8.74 -25.13
C ASP A 48 -29.67 9.41 -25.76
N ASP A 49 -29.98 10.66 -25.38
CA ASP A 49 -30.30 11.80 -26.27
C ASP A 49 -30.69 13.07 -25.46
N ASP A 50 -30.57 14.21 -26.14
CA ASP A 50 -30.49 15.62 -25.73
C ASP A 50 -31.64 16.24 -24.87
N ASP A 51 -31.31 17.45 -24.38
CA ASP A 51 -32.15 18.57 -23.91
C ASP A 51 -32.47 18.75 -22.40
N ASP A 52 -31.76 19.75 -21.83
CA ASP A 52 -32.17 20.88 -20.98
C ASP A 52 -33.01 20.73 -19.68
N ALA A 53 -32.60 21.61 -18.75
CA ALA A 53 -33.24 22.06 -17.51
C ALA A 53 -33.07 21.18 -16.25
N VAL A 54 -32.02 21.48 -15.46
CA VAL A 54 -31.92 21.07 -14.05
C VAL A 54 -32.35 22.24 -13.16
N SER A 55 -33.35 21.99 -12.31
CA SER A 55 -33.85 22.90 -11.29
C SER A 55 -32.88 23.03 -10.12
N ASP A 56 -32.42 24.25 -9.88
CA ASP A 56 -31.59 24.68 -8.74
C ASP A 56 -32.43 24.87 -7.46
N GLU A 57 -32.58 23.86 -6.60
CA GLU A 57 -33.07 24.12 -5.22
C GLU A 57 -32.34 23.36 -4.09
N ASP A 58 -31.54 22.32 -4.36
CA ASP A 58 -30.87 21.56 -3.28
C ASP A 58 -29.40 21.93 -3.00
N ASN A 59 -28.79 22.80 -3.82
CA ASN A 59 -27.39 23.23 -3.66
C ASN A 59 -27.19 24.44 -2.69
N ALA A 60 -28.26 25.11 -2.29
CA ALA A 60 -28.15 26.36 -1.52
C ALA A 60 -27.84 26.15 -0.02
N ARG A 61 -27.96 24.92 0.52
CA ARG A 61 -27.97 24.71 1.97
C ARG A 61 -26.59 24.45 2.62
N TRP A 62 -25.54 24.25 1.82
CA TRP A 62 -24.17 24.01 2.31
C TRP A 62 -23.20 25.19 2.11
N ILE A 63 -23.64 26.29 1.50
CA ILE A 63 -22.77 27.44 1.19
C ILE A 63 -22.67 28.44 2.37
N ASN A 64 -23.60 28.39 3.34
CA ASN A 64 -23.69 29.42 4.39
C ASN A 64 -23.15 29.02 5.78
N SER A 65 -22.01 28.33 5.86
CA SER A 65 -21.25 28.29 7.13
C SER A 65 -19.79 27.90 6.92
N SER A 66 -18.98 28.87 6.49
CA SER A 66 -17.61 29.09 6.99
C SER A 66 -17.02 30.27 6.22
N SER A 67 -16.56 31.27 6.95
CA SER A 67 -15.83 32.43 6.44
C SER A 67 -14.66 31.96 5.56
N VAL A 68 -14.81 32.15 4.25
CA VAL A 68 -13.73 32.07 3.26
C VAL A 68 -12.76 33.21 3.56
N VAL A 69 -11.80 32.97 4.45
CA VAL A 69 -10.63 33.83 4.58
C VAL A 69 -9.77 33.55 3.35
N GLU A 70 -9.57 34.59 2.53
CA GLU A 70 -8.84 34.57 1.26
C GLU A 70 -7.46 33.89 1.36
N ALA A 71 -7.36 32.64 0.90
CA ALA A 71 -6.09 32.10 0.44
C ALA A 71 -6.03 32.31 -1.07
N LYS A 72 -5.53 33.47 -1.50
CA LYS A 72 -5.14 33.70 -2.89
C LYS A 72 -3.88 32.87 -3.15
N VAL A 73 -4.02 31.79 -3.90
CA VAL A 73 -2.88 31.15 -4.57
C VAL A 73 -2.63 31.90 -5.88
N ASP A 74 -1.35 32.04 -6.22
CA ASP A 74 -0.82 32.89 -7.28
C ASP A 74 -1.69 32.87 -8.55
N GLY A 75 -2.19 34.04 -8.97
CA GLY A 75 -3.02 34.20 -10.17
C GLY A 75 -4.56 34.18 -9.99
N GLY A 76 -5.09 34.12 -8.76
CA GLY A 76 -6.54 34.34 -8.51
C GLY A 76 -7.46 33.16 -8.87
N ARG A 77 -6.89 31.98 -9.13
CA ARG A 77 -7.63 30.76 -9.48
C ARG A 77 -7.85 29.87 -8.25
N LEU A 78 -9.09 29.43 -8.03
CA LEU A 78 -9.52 28.68 -6.83
C LEU A 78 -9.25 27.16 -6.89
N CYS A 79 -8.79 26.63 -8.03
CA CYS A 79 -8.55 25.21 -8.24
C CYS A 79 -7.30 24.96 -9.10
N ALA A 80 -6.72 23.77 -8.99
CA ALA A 80 -5.62 23.28 -9.80
C ALA A 80 -5.98 21.97 -10.53
N THR A 81 -5.35 21.73 -11.67
CA THR A 81 -5.35 20.45 -12.39
C THR A 81 -4.41 19.46 -11.72
N VAL A 82 -4.58 18.17 -12.00
CA VAL A 82 -3.68 17.14 -11.43
C VAL A 82 -2.23 17.30 -11.90
N GLU A 83 -1.98 17.85 -13.10
CA GLU A 83 -0.63 18.17 -13.56
C GLU A 83 -0.01 19.33 -12.77
N GLU A 84 -0.77 20.40 -12.50
CA GLU A 84 -0.32 21.51 -11.65
C GLU A 84 -0.05 21.04 -10.21
N MET A 85 -0.96 20.24 -9.64
CA MET A 85 -0.79 19.64 -8.31
C MET A 85 0.40 18.68 -8.26
N GLY A 86 0.64 17.93 -9.33
CA GLY A 86 1.73 16.96 -9.40
C GLY A 86 3.09 17.58 -9.59
N SER A 87 3.19 18.82 -10.08
CA SER A 87 4.45 19.46 -10.48
C SER A 87 5.52 19.50 -9.37
N GLU A 88 5.12 19.54 -8.10
CA GLU A 88 6.03 19.49 -6.95
C GLU A 88 6.75 18.14 -6.77
N PHE A 89 6.28 17.08 -7.44
CA PHE A 89 6.86 15.73 -7.37
C PHE A 89 7.88 15.44 -8.48
N ASP A 90 8.23 16.44 -9.29
CA ASP A 90 9.25 16.28 -10.31
C ASP A 90 10.67 16.34 -9.71
N GLY A 91 11.28 15.17 -9.53
CA GLY A 91 12.67 15.03 -9.09
C GLY A 91 12.88 15.31 -7.60
N GLY A 92 14.12 15.64 -7.24
CA GLY A 92 14.50 16.10 -5.89
C GLY A 92 14.62 15.04 -4.79
N PHE A 93 14.17 13.80 -5.02
CA PHE A 93 14.17 12.75 -3.99
C PHE A 93 15.55 12.16 -3.67
N VAL A 94 16.58 12.41 -4.48
CA VAL A 94 17.86 11.69 -4.48
C VAL A 94 18.58 11.80 -3.15
N ASP A 95 18.92 13.01 -2.73
CA ASP A 95 19.72 13.25 -1.52
C ASP A 95 19.02 12.69 -0.27
N GLN A 96 17.71 12.90 -0.17
CA GLN A 96 16.92 12.39 0.95
C GLN A 96 16.82 10.86 0.93
N SER A 97 16.79 10.24 -0.25
CA SER A 97 16.75 8.78 -0.37
C SER A 97 18.09 8.15 -0.03
N LEU A 98 19.22 8.73 -0.45
CA LEU A 98 20.55 8.27 -0.06
C LEU A 98 20.79 8.43 1.45
N ARG A 99 20.33 9.55 2.04
CA ARG A 99 20.34 9.72 3.50
C ARG A 99 19.55 8.62 4.21
N VAL A 100 18.34 8.33 3.74
CA VAL A 100 17.49 7.27 4.31
C VAL A 100 18.09 5.88 4.09
N ARG A 101 18.73 5.62 2.95
CA ARG A 101 19.49 4.39 2.67
C ARG A 101 20.54 4.13 3.75
N ASP A 102 21.29 5.16 4.14
CA ASP A 102 22.30 5.04 5.19
C ASP A 102 21.69 4.78 6.57
N VAL A 103 20.57 5.43 6.89
CA VAL A 103 19.81 5.15 8.12
C VAL A 103 19.34 3.69 8.16
N ILE A 104 18.79 3.19 7.05
CA ILE A 104 18.34 1.80 6.89
C ILE A 104 19.51 0.82 7.05
N ARG A 105 20.61 1.03 6.33
CA ARG A 105 21.81 0.17 6.37
C ARG A 105 22.40 0.12 7.77
N ARG A 106 22.60 1.28 8.42
CA ARG A 106 23.11 1.36 9.79
C ARG A 106 22.19 0.66 10.78
N HIS A 107 20.87 0.82 10.60
CA HIS A 107 19.89 0.11 11.41
C HIS A 107 20.09 -1.40 11.26
N PHE A 108 19.94 -1.98 10.07
CA PHE A 108 20.04 -3.44 9.92
C PHE A 108 21.42 -4.01 10.24
N HIS A 109 22.50 -3.23 10.15
CA HIS A 109 23.81 -3.66 10.65
C HIS A 109 23.82 -3.88 12.17
N LEU A 110 23.33 -2.90 12.94
CA LEU A 110 23.32 -2.98 14.42
C LEU A 110 22.19 -3.87 14.94
N ASN A 111 21.12 -3.91 14.18
CA ASN A 111 19.83 -4.36 14.63
C ASN A 111 19.25 -5.52 13.82
N GLY A 112 19.92 -5.98 12.77
CA GLY A 112 19.47 -7.14 12.01
C GLY A 112 19.57 -8.44 12.80
N ALA A 113 18.94 -9.48 12.27
CA ALA A 113 18.88 -10.78 12.93
C ALA A 113 20.25 -11.38 13.19
N ALA A 114 21.24 -11.15 12.32
CA ALA A 114 22.63 -11.57 12.54
C ALA A 114 23.20 -11.01 13.86
N ALA A 115 23.11 -9.70 14.09
CA ALA A 115 23.60 -9.08 15.32
C ALA A 115 22.78 -9.52 16.55
N VAL A 116 21.46 -9.64 16.40
CA VAL A 116 20.57 -9.99 17.53
C VAL A 116 20.74 -11.44 18.00
N ARG A 117 21.04 -12.39 17.09
CA ARG A 117 21.33 -13.80 17.46
C ARG A 117 22.48 -13.92 18.47
N GLU A 118 23.49 -13.08 18.27
CA GLU A 118 24.73 -13.05 19.07
C GLU A 118 24.58 -12.33 20.41
N LEU A 119 23.45 -11.68 20.69
CA LEU A 119 23.24 -11.02 21.97
C LEU A 119 23.30 -12.00 23.14
N ALA A 120 23.85 -11.51 24.25
CA ALA A 120 23.81 -12.22 25.52
C ALA A 120 22.36 -12.49 25.93
N PRO A 121 22.06 -13.60 26.64
CA PRO A 121 20.68 -13.99 26.95
C PRO A 121 19.83 -12.88 27.58
N GLU A 122 20.37 -12.12 28.54
CA GLU A 122 19.63 -11.01 29.16
C GLU A 122 19.28 -9.90 28.16
N GLN A 123 20.23 -9.53 27.29
CA GLN A 123 20.04 -8.50 26.26
C GLN A 123 19.04 -8.96 25.19
N PHE A 124 19.15 -10.22 24.75
CA PHE A 124 18.21 -10.82 23.81
C PHE A 124 16.79 -10.82 24.38
N CYS A 125 16.60 -11.24 25.63
CA CYS A 125 15.29 -11.25 26.27
C CYS A 125 14.74 -9.85 26.50
N ARG A 126 15.60 -8.82 26.59
CA ARG A 126 15.16 -7.42 26.66
C ARG A 126 14.80 -6.81 25.33
N HIS A 127 15.13 -7.47 24.24
CA HIS A 127 15.00 -6.96 22.90
C HIS A 127 13.54 -6.89 22.43
N GLY A 128 13.21 -5.84 21.66
CA GLY A 128 11.89 -5.62 21.07
C GLY A 128 11.85 -6.03 19.60
N TYR A 129 10.66 -6.40 19.14
CA TYR A 129 10.35 -6.86 17.79
C TYR A 129 9.02 -6.23 17.33
N VAL A 130 8.85 -6.17 16.02
CA VAL A 130 7.70 -5.68 15.28
C VAL A 130 7.33 -6.75 14.27
N LEU A 131 6.05 -7.08 14.24
CA LEU A 131 5.53 -8.09 13.35
C LEU A 131 5.00 -7.42 12.09
N GLY A 132 5.62 -7.70 10.95
CA GLY A 132 4.91 -7.76 9.68
C GLY A 132 4.20 -9.10 9.61
N LYS A 133 2.86 -9.13 9.49
CA LYS A 133 2.11 -10.36 9.12
C LYS A 133 1.41 -10.24 7.76
N THR A 134 1.62 -11.24 6.88
CA THR A 134 1.08 -11.35 5.52
C THR A 134 0.28 -12.62 5.46
N ALA A 135 -1.02 -12.53 5.20
CA ALA A 135 -1.88 -13.72 5.11
C ALA A 135 -3.29 -13.42 4.56
N GLU A 136 -3.63 -12.18 4.20
CA GLU A 136 -5.02 -11.69 4.22
C GLU A 136 -5.41 -10.87 2.96
N ALA A 137 -4.46 -10.28 2.22
CA ALA A 137 -4.70 -9.35 1.11
C ALA A 137 -3.82 -9.62 -0.13
N GLY A 138 -3.97 -8.76 -1.14
CA GLY A 138 -3.16 -8.78 -2.36
C GLY A 138 -1.70 -8.34 -2.16
N PHE A 139 -0.78 -8.75 -3.05
CA PHE A 139 0.67 -8.46 -2.95
C PHE A 139 1.01 -7.02 -2.58
N GLY A 140 0.43 -6.01 -3.25
CA GLY A 140 0.74 -4.61 -2.94
C GLY A 140 0.41 -4.24 -1.49
N ASN A 141 -0.79 -4.60 -1.03
CA ASN A 141 -1.22 -4.31 0.34
C ASN A 141 -0.43 -5.10 1.38
N GLU A 142 -0.07 -6.33 1.05
CA GLU A 142 0.76 -7.17 1.91
C GLU A 142 2.19 -6.62 2.01
N MET A 143 2.74 -6.14 0.89
CA MET A 143 4.04 -5.46 0.86
C MET A 143 4.04 -4.22 1.78
N TYR A 144 2.98 -3.42 1.75
CA TYR A 144 2.89 -2.26 2.66
C TYR A 144 2.83 -2.61 4.13
N LYS A 145 2.29 -3.77 4.52
CA LYS A 145 2.41 -4.23 5.92
C LYS A 145 3.87 -4.49 6.28
N ILE A 146 4.63 -5.10 5.37
CA ILE A 146 6.08 -5.32 5.54
C ILE A 146 6.80 -4.00 5.69
N LEU A 147 6.57 -3.07 4.76
CA LEU A 147 7.29 -1.80 4.71
C LEU A 147 6.87 -0.87 5.83
N THR A 148 5.63 -0.93 6.29
CA THR A 148 5.19 -0.20 7.48
C THR A 148 5.85 -0.79 8.72
N SER A 149 5.88 -2.12 8.85
CA SER A 149 6.66 -2.78 9.90
C SER A 149 8.16 -2.52 9.76
N GLY A 150 8.68 -2.30 8.53
CA GLY A 150 10.04 -1.91 8.14
C GLY A 150 10.44 -0.47 8.55
N ALA A 151 9.54 0.47 8.30
CA ALA A 151 9.68 1.86 8.73
C ALA A 151 9.54 1.96 10.25
N LEU A 152 8.50 1.32 10.80
CA LEU A 152 8.37 1.15 12.24
C LEU A 152 9.59 0.42 12.79
N SER A 153 10.17 -0.53 12.03
CA SER A 153 11.39 -1.31 12.28
C SER A 153 12.61 -0.47 12.57
N ILE A 154 12.83 0.53 11.74
CA ILE A 154 13.90 1.50 11.94
C ILE A 154 13.61 2.37 13.17
N MET A 155 12.32 2.57 13.45
CA MET A 155 11.81 3.08 14.72
C MET A 155 11.64 1.95 15.82
N GLY A 156 12.08 0.69 15.54
CA GLY A 156 11.91 -0.63 16.23
C GLY A 156 11.33 -1.83 15.38
N LYS A 157 11.98 -3.04 15.22
CA LYS A 157 12.27 -4.03 14.06
C LYS A 157 11.33 -5.20 13.48
N TYR A 158 11.39 -5.66 12.17
CA TYR A 158 11.09 -7.03 11.50
C TYR A 158 9.79 -7.36 10.57
N PRO A 159 9.50 -8.59 9.92
CA PRO A 159 9.74 -9.00 8.46
C PRO A 159 8.82 -10.09 7.68
N PHE A 160 9.30 -10.68 6.52
CA PHE A 160 8.80 -11.69 5.47
C PHE A 160 9.35 -13.15 5.18
N GLY A 161 8.73 -14.07 4.36
CA GLY A 161 9.34 -15.36 3.89
C GLY A 161 9.13 -16.03 2.48
N ASP A 162 7.95 -16.07 1.82
CA ASP A 162 7.68 -17.20 0.88
C ASP A 162 7.77 -16.98 -0.66
N TYR A 163 7.85 -15.75 -1.18
CA TYR A 163 7.95 -15.47 -2.65
C TYR A 163 9.02 -14.43 -2.98
N ILE A 164 9.67 -13.96 -1.94
CA ILE A 164 10.67 -12.93 -1.87
C ILE A 164 11.71 -13.54 -0.96
N ALA A 165 12.97 -13.54 -1.38
CA ALA A 165 14.04 -13.80 -0.45
C ALA A 165 14.18 -12.55 0.41
N TYR A 166 13.83 -12.68 1.69
CA TYR A 166 14.06 -11.63 2.65
C TYR A 166 15.52 -11.62 3.04
N SER A 167 16.05 -10.43 3.32
CA SER A 167 17.41 -10.36 3.80
C SER A 167 17.56 -11.18 5.09
N ASN A 168 18.77 -11.73 5.29
CA ASN A 168 19.15 -12.41 6.54
C ASN A 168 19.15 -11.47 7.76
N ASP A 169 18.84 -10.19 7.54
CA ASP A 169 18.68 -9.19 8.58
C ASP A 169 17.38 -9.35 9.33
N THR A 170 16.58 -10.40 9.06
CA THR A 170 15.26 -10.56 9.66
C THR A 170 14.98 -11.93 10.31
N PHE A 171 14.01 -11.98 11.25
CA PHE A 171 13.60 -13.19 11.98
C PHE A 171 12.23 -13.71 11.57
N THR A 172 12.07 -15.03 11.48
CA THR A 172 10.72 -15.61 11.51
C THR A 172 10.17 -15.63 12.95
N LEU A 173 8.84 -15.58 13.12
CA LEU A 173 8.23 -15.72 14.46
C LEU A 173 8.62 -17.05 15.14
N SER A 174 8.74 -18.13 14.35
CA SER A 174 9.20 -19.44 14.82
C SER A 174 10.64 -19.38 15.37
N GLU A 175 11.52 -18.66 14.70
CA GLU A 175 12.90 -18.46 15.15
C GLU A 175 12.95 -17.66 16.45
N VAL A 176 12.20 -16.55 16.55
CA VAL A 176 12.10 -15.77 17.80
C VAL A 176 11.64 -16.66 18.94
N LYS A 177 10.57 -17.46 18.76
CA LYS A 177 10.09 -18.42 19.76
C LYS A 177 11.18 -19.41 20.20
N HIS A 178 11.92 -19.95 19.25
CA HIS A 178 12.99 -20.91 19.53
C HIS A 178 14.10 -20.27 20.38
N LEU A 179 14.63 -19.12 19.93
CA LEU A 179 15.67 -18.38 20.64
C LEU A 179 15.21 -17.90 22.02
N TRP A 180 13.94 -17.49 22.16
CA TRP A 180 13.34 -17.09 23.44
C TRP A 180 13.40 -18.21 24.49
N ARG A 181 13.17 -19.46 24.05
CA ARG A 181 13.28 -20.65 24.89
C ARG A 181 14.73 -20.99 25.17
N GLN A 182 15.59 -20.99 24.15
CA GLN A 182 17.00 -21.34 24.26
C GLN A 182 17.76 -20.39 25.21
N LYS A 183 17.51 -19.09 25.12
CA LYS A 183 18.13 -18.05 25.98
C LYS A 183 17.48 -17.98 27.37
N GLY A 184 16.47 -18.80 27.66
CA GLY A 184 15.85 -18.91 28.98
C GLY A 184 15.03 -17.69 29.41
N CYS A 185 14.46 -16.93 28.48
CA CYS A 185 13.77 -15.66 28.80
C CYS A 185 12.65 -15.81 29.84
N VAL A 186 11.85 -16.87 29.75
CA VAL A 186 10.81 -17.15 30.76
C VAL A 186 11.42 -17.71 32.04
N LYS A 187 12.23 -18.77 31.93
CA LYS A 187 12.72 -19.54 33.09
C LYS A 187 13.75 -18.79 33.94
N LYS A 188 14.63 -18.01 33.31
CA LYS A 188 15.77 -17.33 33.94
C LYS A 188 15.52 -15.85 34.18
N TYR A 189 14.77 -15.19 33.30
CA TYR A 189 14.54 -13.74 33.34
C TYR A 189 13.08 -13.34 33.60
N GLY A 190 12.18 -14.32 33.82
CA GLY A 190 10.76 -14.06 34.14
C GLY A 190 9.96 -13.40 33.01
N ARG A 191 10.51 -13.26 31.80
CA ARG A 191 9.91 -12.48 30.73
C ARG A 191 9.18 -13.36 29.71
N ARG A 192 7.86 -13.22 29.68
CA ARG A 192 6.99 -13.88 28.70
C ARG A 192 7.11 -13.21 27.34
N LEU A 193 7.00 -14.00 26.28
CA LEU A 193 6.89 -13.46 24.92
C LEU A 193 5.45 -13.00 24.71
N VAL A 194 5.22 -11.69 24.82
CA VAL A 194 3.89 -11.07 24.68
C VAL A 194 3.89 -10.19 23.44
N MET A 195 2.85 -10.33 22.64
CA MET A 195 2.60 -9.51 21.47
C MET A 195 1.46 -8.53 21.73
N ARG A 196 1.71 -7.24 21.51
CA ARG A 196 0.70 -6.19 21.48
C ARG A 196 0.07 -6.09 20.09
N LEU A 197 -1.24 -5.94 20.07
CA LEU A 197 -2.03 -5.67 18.88
C LEU A 197 -2.47 -4.20 18.90
N ASP A 198 -2.25 -3.50 17.80
CA ASP A 198 -2.76 -2.15 17.57
C ASP A 198 -3.45 -2.12 16.21
N ASP A 199 -4.79 -2.01 16.20
CA ASP A 199 -5.56 -2.13 14.96
C ASP A 199 -5.75 -0.76 14.32
N PHE A 200 -4.88 -0.46 13.37
CA PHE A 200 -4.86 0.81 12.68
C PHE A 200 -6.20 1.12 12.00
N GLU A 201 -6.95 0.13 11.51
CA GLU A 201 -8.22 0.38 10.82
C GLU A 201 -9.35 0.78 11.77
N LYS A 202 -9.17 0.55 13.08
CA LYS A 202 -10.15 0.82 14.14
C LYS A 202 -9.62 1.90 15.08
N PRO A 203 -9.97 3.19 14.90
CA PRO A 203 -9.45 4.30 15.70
C PRO A 203 -9.56 4.11 17.22
N ALA A 204 -10.66 3.49 17.68
CA ALA A 204 -10.89 3.18 19.09
C ALA A 204 -9.94 2.09 19.65
N LYS A 205 -9.33 1.29 18.78
CA LYS A 205 -8.40 0.20 19.10
C LYS A 205 -6.96 0.48 18.68
N SER A 206 -6.66 1.72 18.33
CA SER A 206 -5.32 2.15 17.95
C SER A 206 -4.79 3.25 18.86
N ASN A 207 -3.54 3.12 19.27
CA ASN A 207 -2.81 4.12 20.03
C ASN A 207 -1.68 4.74 19.20
N VAL A 208 -1.76 4.63 17.87
CA VAL A 208 -0.74 5.13 16.96
C VAL A 208 -0.43 6.61 17.26
N LEU A 209 -1.41 7.51 17.34
CA LEU A 209 -1.09 8.93 17.55
C LEU A 209 -0.77 9.31 19.00
N CYS A 210 -1.36 8.61 19.97
CA CYS A 210 -1.44 9.08 21.35
C CYS A 210 -0.45 8.41 22.31
N SER A 211 0.36 7.46 21.85
CA SER A 211 1.28 6.73 22.70
C SER A 211 2.71 6.84 22.23
N ASN A 212 3.63 6.83 23.19
CA ASN A 212 5.04 6.63 22.92
C ASN A 212 5.33 5.12 22.83
N TRP A 213 5.51 4.62 21.61
CA TRP A 213 5.74 3.19 21.38
C TRP A 213 7.12 2.70 21.83
N LYS A 214 8.11 3.60 22.05
CA LYS A 214 9.40 3.26 22.67
C LYS A 214 9.27 2.86 24.13
N LYS A 215 8.15 3.21 24.78
CA LYS A 215 7.86 2.88 26.19
C LYS A 215 6.95 1.67 26.35
N TRP A 216 6.57 1.00 25.27
CA TRP A 216 5.76 -0.22 25.34
C TRP A 216 6.60 -1.38 25.86
N GLU A 217 6.07 -2.14 26.82
CA GLU A 217 6.79 -3.23 27.48
C GLU A 217 6.72 -4.54 26.69
N GLU A 218 5.73 -4.66 25.80
CA GLU A 218 5.52 -5.87 25.02
C GLU A 218 6.68 -6.12 24.06
N ALA A 219 7.17 -7.36 24.03
CA ALA A 219 8.31 -7.74 23.24
C ALA A 219 8.02 -7.71 21.73
N ILE A 220 6.77 -7.94 21.32
CA ILE A 220 6.35 -7.87 19.91
C ILE A 220 5.26 -6.82 19.76
N ILE A 221 5.40 -5.90 18.81
CA ILE A 221 4.34 -4.96 18.42
C ILE A 221 3.79 -5.35 17.05
N TRP A 222 2.48 -5.43 16.91
CA TRP A 222 1.83 -5.65 15.63
C TRP A 222 0.79 -4.57 15.34
N PHE A 223 1.11 -3.68 14.40
CA PHE A 223 0.14 -2.78 13.80
C PHE A 223 -0.62 -3.52 12.69
N GLN A 224 -1.91 -3.75 12.91
CA GLN A 224 -2.81 -4.38 11.94
C GLN A 224 -3.37 -3.32 10.99
N GLY A 225 -3.81 -3.72 9.80
CA GLY A 225 -4.49 -2.78 8.89
C GLY A 225 -3.59 -1.77 8.17
N THR A 226 -2.26 -1.94 8.24
CA THR A 226 -1.26 -1.07 7.59
C THR A 226 -1.07 -1.42 6.11
N THR A 227 -2.16 -1.39 5.36
CA THR A 227 -2.24 -2.00 4.01
C THR A 227 -1.83 -1.08 2.85
N ASP A 228 -1.35 0.12 3.13
CA ASP A 228 -0.97 1.07 2.09
C ASP A 228 0.12 2.06 2.55
N ALA A 229 0.59 2.89 1.61
CA ALA A 229 1.70 3.83 1.80
C ALA A 229 1.47 4.90 2.87
N VAL A 230 0.23 5.08 3.33
CA VAL A 230 -0.12 6.16 4.25
C VAL A 230 0.01 5.72 5.68
N ALA A 231 -0.15 4.42 5.96
CA ALA A 231 -0.18 3.89 7.30
C ALA A 231 1.11 4.20 8.10
N SER A 232 2.28 4.07 7.48
CA SER A 232 3.56 4.40 8.13
C SER A 232 3.78 5.90 8.32
N GLN A 233 3.15 6.74 7.52
CA GLN A 233 3.28 8.20 7.63
C GLN A 233 2.38 8.80 8.70
N PHE A 234 1.40 8.06 9.22
CA PHE A 234 0.68 8.43 10.44
C PHE A 234 1.63 8.71 11.61
N PHE A 235 2.82 8.11 11.59
CA PHE A 235 3.80 8.24 12.66
C PHE A 235 4.35 9.66 12.80
N LEU A 236 4.32 10.45 11.71
CA LEU A 236 4.67 11.88 11.73
C LEU A 236 3.70 12.73 12.54
N LYS A 237 2.54 12.19 12.93
CA LYS A 237 1.47 12.91 13.64
C LYS A 237 1.32 12.45 15.09
N ASN A 238 2.32 11.73 15.60
CA ASN A 238 2.33 11.31 16.99
C ASN A 238 2.46 12.55 17.91
N VAL A 239 1.72 12.57 19.02
CA VAL A 239 1.75 13.66 20.01
C VAL A 239 3.04 13.70 20.82
N HIS A 240 3.81 12.61 20.83
CA HIS A 240 5.11 12.53 21.48
C HIS A 240 6.23 13.00 20.55
N PRO A 241 6.99 14.05 20.92
CA PRO A 241 8.06 14.59 20.09
C PRO A 241 9.13 13.56 19.70
N GLU A 242 9.50 12.64 20.59
CA GLU A 242 10.52 11.61 20.31
C GLU A 242 10.11 10.58 19.25
N MET A 243 8.80 10.41 19.04
CA MET A 243 8.25 9.53 18.00
C MET A 243 8.16 10.30 16.68
N ARG A 244 7.70 11.54 16.75
CA ARG A 244 7.62 12.44 15.60
C ARG A 244 9.00 12.67 14.98
N ALA A 245 10.02 12.95 15.80
CA ALA A 245 11.39 13.12 15.35
C ALA A 245 11.94 11.88 14.62
N ALA A 246 11.65 10.68 15.13
CA ALA A 246 12.06 9.43 14.48
C ALA A 246 11.34 9.20 13.14
N ALA A 247 10.06 9.58 13.05
CA ALA A 247 9.33 9.52 11.79
C ALA A 247 9.86 10.55 10.78
N VAL A 248 10.20 11.77 11.23
CA VAL A 248 10.80 12.83 10.39
C VAL A 248 12.16 12.41 9.85
N GLU A 249 12.97 11.70 10.64
CA GLU A 249 14.25 11.16 10.18
C GLU A 249 14.06 10.24 8.96
N LEU A 250 12.95 9.53 8.86
CA LEU A 250 12.67 8.67 7.70
C LEU A 250 11.93 9.39 6.58
N PHE A 251 10.82 10.04 6.88
CA PHE A 251 9.89 10.54 5.87
C PHE A 251 10.12 12.01 5.49
N GLY A 252 11.00 12.71 6.19
CA GLY A 252 11.22 14.15 6.04
C GLY A 252 10.24 15.00 6.85
N GLU A 253 10.48 16.31 6.87
CA GLU A 253 9.68 17.28 7.60
C GLU A 253 8.41 17.66 6.82
N GLN A 254 7.29 17.75 7.54
CA GLN A 254 5.97 18.09 6.97
C GLN A 254 5.90 19.58 6.61
N GLY A 255 5.27 19.91 5.49
CA GLY A 255 5.13 21.30 5.03
C GLY A 255 6.44 21.97 4.60
N SER A 256 7.57 21.25 4.61
CA SER A 256 8.82 21.76 4.05
C SER A 256 8.77 21.73 2.52
N SER A 257 9.45 22.67 1.87
CA SER A 257 9.68 22.64 0.42
C SER A 257 10.71 21.56 0.00
N THR A 258 11.23 20.78 0.95
CA THR A 258 12.23 19.76 0.66
C THR A 258 11.55 18.50 0.08
N PRO A 259 12.08 17.93 -1.01
CA PRO A 259 11.52 16.72 -1.60
C PRO A 259 11.54 15.54 -0.62
N ARG A 260 10.50 14.70 -0.63
CA ARG A 260 10.41 13.54 0.27
C ARG A 260 11.34 12.41 -0.16
N ALA A 261 11.88 11.69 0.82
CA ALA A 261 12.67 10.48 0.59
C ALA A 261 11.82 9.35 0.01
N ASN A 262 12.42 8.53 -0.85
CA ASN A 262 11.84 7.29 -1.35
C ASN A 262 11.97 6.16 -0.31
N VAL A 263 11.39 6.35 0.89
CA VAL A 263 11.54 5.43 2.02
C VAL A 263 11.14 3.99 1.66
N PHE A 264 10.06 3.83 0.90
CA PHE A 264 9.55 2.51 0.51
C PHE A 264 10.49 1.78 -0.45
N GLY A 265 11.07 2.49 -1.42
CA GLY A 265 12.03 1.93 -2.36
C GLY A 265 13.30 1.47 -1.66
N GLU A 266 13.85 2.33 -0.79
CA GLU A 266 15.06 2.02 -0.03
C GLU A 266 14.84 0.86 0.97
N LEU A 267 13.67 0.81 1.61
CA LEU A 267 13.29 -0.32 2.45
C LEU A 267 13.16 -1.62 1.65
N MET A 268 12.50 -1.58 0.49
CA MET A 268 12.38 -2.75 -0.38
C MET A 268 13.75 -3.24 -0.83
N MET A 269 14.61 -2.35 -1.29
CA MET A 269 15.96 -2.70 -1.73
C MET A 269 16.77 -3.40 -0.61
N SER A 270 16.57 -2.99 0.65
CA SER A 270 17.23 -3.63 1.80
C SER A 270 16.58 -4.95 2.23
N LEU A 271 15.25 -5.08 2.09
CA LEU A 271 14.50 -6.16 2.71
C LEU A 271 14.14 -7.29 1.77
N ILE A 272 14.00 -7.01 0.47
CA ILE A 272 13.42 -7.93 -0.49
C ILE A 272 14.33 -8.14 -1.69
N SER A 273 14.44 -9.39 -2.12
CA SER A 273 15.06 -9.76 -3.38
C SER A 273 14.22 -10.84 -4.07
N PRO A 274 14.25 -10.93 -5.41
CA PRO A 274 13.58 -12.03 -6.10
C PRO A 274 14.23 -13.35 -5.68
N THR A 275 13.42 -14.40 -5.52
CA THR A 275 13.96 -15.76 -5.40
C THR A 275 14.65 -16.15 -6.71
N LYS A 276 15.50 -17.20 -6.68
CA LYS A 276 16.20 -17.69 -7.87
C LYS A 276 15.24 -17.93 -9.04
N ASP A 277 14.12 -18.61 -8.82
CA ASP A 277 13.18 -18.91 -9.91
C ASP A 277 12.52 -17.66 -10.51
N VAL A 278 12.22 -16.65 -9.67
CA VAL A 278 11.65 -15.37 -10.12
C VAL A 278 12.72 -14.59 -10.90
N LYS A 279 13.95 -14.57 -10.39
CA LYS A 279 15.09 -13.95 -11.06
C LYS A 279 15.33 -14.59 -12.43
N ASP A 280 15.34 -15.92 -12.51
CA ASP A 280 15.52 -16.65 -13.77
C ASP A 280 14.41 -16.31 -14.79
N ALA A 281 13.17 -16.10 -14.33
CA ALA A 281 12.06 -15.66 -15.18
C ALA A 281 12.21 -14.20 -15.66
N VAL A 282 12.68 -13.30 -14.79
CA VAL A 282 13.00 -11.91 -15.16
C VAL A 282 14.14 -11.88 -16.17
N ASP A 283 15.24 -12.58 -15.90
CA ASP A 283 16.40 -12.67 -16.78
C ASP A 283 16.03 -13.32 -18.14
N TRP A 284 15.06 -14.24 -18.16
CA TRP A 284 14.52 -14.83 -19.39
C TRP A 284 13.79 -13.83 -20.29
N VAL A 285 13.18 -12.78 -19.72
CA VAL A 285 12.57 -11.69 -20.50
C VAL A 285 13.65 -10.70 -20.96
N LEU A 286 14.59 -10.37 -20.06
CA LEU A 286 15.59 -9.33 -20.31
C LEU A 286 16.71 -9.76 -21.27
N ARG A 287 17.05 -11.06 -21.31
CA ARG A 287 18.07 -11.67 -22.20
C ARG A 287 19.23 -10.71 -22.54
N GLU A 288 19.52 -10.54 -23.83
CA GLU A 288 20.51 -9.58 -24.35
C GLU A 288 19.90 -8.19 -24.61
N THR A 289 18.58 -8.03 -24.52
CA THR A 289 17.89 -6.76 -24.75
C THR A 289 18.10 -5.77 -23.61
N GLY A 290 18.39 -6.24 -22.40
CA GLY A 290 18.73 -5.43 -21.23
C GLY A 290 17.52 -4.79 -20.52
N ASP A 291 17.78 -4.04 -19.46
CA ASP A 291 16.72 -3.47 -18.60
C ASP A 291 15.83 -2.43 -19.29
N PRO A 292 14.51 -2.42 -19.05
CA PRO A 292 13.59 -1.42 -19.63
C PRO A 292 13.96 0.01 -19.24
N ASP A 293 13.68 0.95 -20.14
CA ASP A 293 13.84 2.38 -19.87
C ASP A 293 12.61 2.92 -19.10
N ILE A 294 11.42 2.41 -19.46
CA ILE A 294 10.14 2.81 -18.87
C ILE A 294 9.32 1.56 -18.50
N SER A 295 8.61 1.59 -17.37
CA SER A 295 7.54 0.63 -17.07
C SER A 295 6.18 1.28 -17.25
N LEU A 296 5.27 0.60 -17.96
CA LEU A 296 3.87 0.96 -18.07
C LEU A 296 3.02 -0.09 -17.35
N HIS A 297 2.50 0.27 -16.19
CA HIS A 297 1.59 -0.56 -15.41
C HIS A 297 0.13 -0.14 -15.64
N MET A 298 -0.70 -1.10 -16.04
CA MET A 298 -2.12 -0.90 -16.34
C MET A 298 -3.02 -1.78 -15.47
N ARG A 299 -3.78 -1.16 -14.58
CA ARG A 299 -4.80 -1.86 -13.76
C ARG A 299 -6.19 -1.69 -14.35
N MET A 300 -6.64 -2.73 -15.06
CA MET A 300 -7.80 -2.69 -15.92
C MET A 300 -8.99 -3.49 -15.38
N LEU A 301 -8.80 -4.37 -14.39
CA LEU A 301 -9.90 -5.13 -13.76
C LEU A 301 -10.76 -5.86 -14.80
N MET A 302 -10.10 -6.48 -15.80
CA MET A 302 -10.72 -7.17 -16.93
C MET A 302 -11.53 -6.27 -17.89
N SER A 303 -11.50 -4.95 -17.72
CA SER A 303 -12.11 -3.99 -18.63
C SER A 303 -11.36 -3.91 -19.96
N LYS A 304 -12.12 -3.76 -21.05
CA LYS A 304 -11.60 -3.51 -22.41
C LYS A 304 -11.75 -2.06 -22.85
N SER A 305 -12.09 -1.15 -21.92
CA SER A 305 -12.29 0.26 -22.24
C SER A 305 -11.03 0.86 -22.87
N VAL A 306 -11.18 1.58 -23.99
CA VAL A 306 -10.07 2.21 -24.72
C VAL A 306 -9.64 3.53 -24.06
N ARG A 307 -10.50 4.17 -23.28
CA ARG A 307 -10.24 5.50 -22.69
C ARG A 307 -8.99 5.52 -21.79
N PRO A 308 -8.79 4.56 -20.84
CA PRO A 308 -7.57 4.49 -20.05
C PRO A 308 -6.33 4.20 -20.89
N LEU A 309 -6.45 3.39 -21.94
CA LEU A 309 -5.33 3.07 -22.84
C LEU A 309 -4.87 4.31 -23.59
N ARG A 310 -5.81 5.12 -24.12
CA ARG A 310 -5.46 6.37 -24.80
C ARG A 310 -4.78 7.36 -23.86
N ALA A 311 -5.28 7.51 -22.62
CA ALA A 311 -4.63 8.35 -21.63
C ALA A 311 -3.20 7.85 -21.31
N ALA A 312 -3.03 6.54 -21.18
CA ALA A 312 -1.75 5.92 -20.89
C ALA A 312 -0.74 6.07 -22.04
N VAL A 313 -1.16 5.91 -23.29
CA VAL A 313 -0.33 6.13 -24.48
C VAL A 313 0.07 7.60 -24.60
N ASN A 314 -0.83 8.54 -24.33
CA ASN A 314 -0.49 9.97 -24.32
C ASN A 314 0.54 10.29 -23.22
N CYS A 315 0.38 9.71 -22.03
CA CYS A 315 1.31 9.87 -20.92
C CYS A 315 2.67 9.23 -21.22
N LEU A 316 2.68 8.07 -21.88
CA LEU A 316 3.90 7.44 -22.39
C LEU A 316 4.60 8.35 -23.40
N GLY A 317 3.88 8.95 -24.35
CA GLY A 317 4.45 9.91 -25.29
C GLY A 317 5.16 11.08 -24.57
N LYS A 318 4.56 11.64 -23.52
CA LYS A 318 5.21 12.66 -22.68
C LYS A 318 6.48 12.13 -22.00
N ALA A 319 6.45 10.91 -21.46
CA ALA A 319 7.60 10.29 -20.80
C ALA A 319 8.76 10.00 -21.78
N VAL A 320 8.45 9.48 -22.98
CA VAL A 320 9.43 9.23 -24.05
C VAL A 320 10.07 10.53 -24.52
N ASN A 321 9.26 11.58 -24.73
CA ASN A 321 9.78 12.89 -25.11
C ASN A 321 10.71 13.48 -24.04
N ARG A 322 10.38 13.32 -22.76
CA ARG A 322 11.24 13.74 -21.64
C ARG A 322 12.57 12.97 -21.62
N LEU A 323 12.53 11.66 -21.90
CA LEU A 323 13.71 10.82 -21.90
C LEU A 323 14.69 11.17 -23.03
N GLY A 324 14.17 11.67 -24.16
CA GLY A 324 15.00 12.06 -25.31
C GLY A 324 15.66 10.87 -26.05
N VAL A 325 15.28 9.64 -25.71
CA VAL A 325 15.80 8.42 -26.34
C VAL A 325 14.89 8.02 -27.50
N THR A 326 15.50 7.67 -28.64
CA THR A 326 14.78 7.15 -29.78
C THR A 326 14.38 5.70 -29.53
N LYS A 327 13.07 5.41 -29.54
CA LYS A 327 12.48 4.07 -29.36
C LYS A 327 12.91 3.36 -28.06
N PRO A 328 12.57 3.92 -26.88
CA PRO A 328 12.91 3.30 -25.59
C PRO A 328 12.25 1.95 -25.39
N ARG A 329 12.85 1.12 -24.53
CA ARG A 329 12.30 -0.16 -24.09
C ARG A 329 11.25 0.08 -23.02
N VAL A 330 10.03 -0.37 -23.30
CA VAL A 330 8.86 -0.23 -22.43
C VAL A 330 8.39 -1.59 -21.99
N VAL A 331 8.48 -1.88 -20.68
CA VAL A 331 7.84 -3.07 -20.13
C VAL A 331 6.37 -2.80 -19.84
N ILE A 332 5.47 -3.66 -20.32
CA ILE A 332 4.04 -3.57 -20.05
C ILE A 332 3.61 -4.62 -19.02
N VAL A 333 3.03 -4.16 -17.92
CA VAL A 333 2.42 -5.01 -16.88
C VAL A 333 0.94 -4.70 -16.78
N SER A 334 0.10 -5.74 -16.83
CA SER A 334 -1.34 -5.57 -16.63
C SER A 334 -1.99 -6.82 -16.06
N ASP A 335 -3.01 -6.63 -15.22
CA ASP A 335 -3.92 -7.68 -14.78
C ASP A 335 -4.87 -8.18 -15.90
N THR A 336 -4.88 -7.51 -17.06
CA THR A 336 -5.77 -7.82 -18.18
C THR A 336 -4.96 -8.17 -19.43
N PRO A 337 -4.79 -9.46 -19.78
CA PRO A 337 -3.89 -9.87 -20.87
C PRO A 337 -4.20 -9.27 -22.25
N SER A 338 -5.47 -9.00 -22.56
CA SER A 338 -5.85 -8.36 -23.83
C SER A 338 -5.36 -6.91 -23.95
N VAL A 339 -5.12 -6.24 -22.81
CA VAL A 339 -4.63 -4.85 -22.78
C VAL A 339 -3.16 -4.81 -23.18
N VAL A 340 -2.36 -5.81 -22.78
CA VAL A 340 -0.94 -5.91 -23.17
C VAL A 340 -0.81 -5.94 -24.69
N LYS A 341 -1.54 -6.85 -25.36
CA LYS A 341 -1.53 -6.96 -26.83
C LYS A 341 -1.98 -5.69 -27.54
N ASN A 342 -3.00 -5.02 -27.00
CA ASN A 342 -3.51 -3.79 -27.61
C ASN A 342 -2.50 -2.65 -27.48
N LEU A 343 -1.88 -2.49 -26.31
CA LEU A 343 -0.86 -1.49 -26.09
C LEU A 343 0.39 -1.75 -26.92
N GLU A 344 0.82 -3.01 -27.03
CA GLU A 344 1.96 -3.40 -27.86
C GLU A 344 1.79 -2.91 -29.31
N LEU A 345 0.62 -3.16 -29.92
CA LEU A 345 0.30 -2.66 -31.25
C LEU A 345 0.33 -1.13 -31.33
N ASN A 346 -0.27 -0.44 -30.34
CA ASN A 346 -0.38 1.01 -30.35
C ASN A 346 0.95 1.75 -30.13
N ILE A 347 1.92 1.14 -29.44
CA ILE A 347 3.18 1.81 -29.07
C ILE A 347 4.40 1.26 -29.82
N SER A 348 4.24 0.20 -30.61
CA SER A 348 5.33 -0.42 -31.40
C SER A 348 6.10 0.55 -32.31
N SER A 349 5.46 1.64 -32.74
CA SER A 349 6.08 2.70 -33.53
C SER A 349 7.00 3.63 -32.73
N ILE A 350 6.78 3.75 -31.41
CA ILE A 350 7.49 4.70 -30.54
C ILE A 350 8.33 4.01 -29.45
N ALA A 351 8.20 2.69 -29.26
CA ALA A 351 8.89 1.94 -28.22
C ALA A 351 9.14 0.48 -28.63
N GLU A 352 10.19 -0.11 -28.07
CA GLU A 352 10.37 -1.56 -28.05
C GLU A 352 9.61 -2.14 -26.85
N VAL A 353 8.76 -3.13 -27.06
CA VAL A 353 7.86 -3.62 -26.01
C VAL A 353 8.41 -4.89 -25.37
N LEU A 354 8.55 -4.86 -24.05
CA LEU A 354 8.89 -6.02 -23.24
C LEU A 354 7.65 -6.48 -22.47
N HIS A 355 7.40 -7.79 -22.44
CA HIS A 355 6.33 -8.37 -21.65
C HIS A 355 6.67 -9.81 -21.27
N PHE A 356 6.27 -10.21 -20.06
CA PHE A 356 6.42 -11.58 -19.60
C PHE A 356 5.23 -12.45 -20.03
N ASP A 357 5.38 -13.19 -21.14
CA ASP A 357 4.43 -14.25 -21.49
C ASP A 357 4.72 -15.53 -20.69
N TYR A 358 4.09 -15.62 -19.51
CA TYR A 358 4.22 -16.75 -18.61
C TYR A 358 3.85 -18.11 -19.23
N LYS A 359 3.06 -18.14 -20.32
CA LYS A 359 2.67 -19.38 -21.01
C LYS A 359 3.81 -19.95 -21.85
N LEU A 360 4.79 -19.13 -22.23
CA LEU A 360 5.98 -19.55 -22.97
C LEU A 360 7.13 -19.93 -22.03
N PHE A 361 7.10 -19.47 -20.79
CA PHE A 361 8.13 -19.80 -19.79
C PHE A 361 8.05 -21.27 -19.35
N ARG A 362 9.22 -21.91 -19.20
CA ARG A 362 9.35 -23.35 -18.88
C ARG A 362 10.21 -23.63 -17.63
N GLY A 363 10.49 -22.63 -16.81
CA GLY A 363 11.26 -22.78 -15.57
C GLY A 363 10.51 -23.49 -14.44
N ASP A 364 11.24 -23.82 -13.37
CA ASP A 364 10.77 -24.65 -12.26
C ASP A 364 9.52 -24.10 -11.56
N ILE A 365 9.42 -22.77 -11.42
CA ILE A 365 8.24 -22.11 -10.82
C ILE A 365 6.96 -22.32 -11.65
N ALA A 366 7.08 -22.43 -12.98
CA ALA A 366 5.95 -22.73 -13.85
C ALA A 366 5.50 -24.19 -13.72
N GLN A 367 6.41 -25.10 -13.35
CA GLN A 367 6.08 -26.52 -13.12
C GLN A 367 5.42 -26.72 -11.76
N ARG A 368 5.95 -26.09 -10.69
CA ARG A 368 5.39 -26.14 -9.33
C ARG A 368 3.98 -25.55 -9.22
N GLY A 369 3.65 -24.58 -10.08
CA GLY A 369 2.33 -23.93 -10.11
C GLY A 369 1.23 -24.70 -10.86
N ARG A 370 1.54 -25.82 -11.54
CA ARG A 370 0.52 -26.59 -12.29
C ARG A 370 -0.46 -27.27 -11.33
N GLY A 371 -1.75 -26.99 -11.47
CA GLY A 371 -2.84 -27.72 -10.78
C GLY A 371 -3.34 -27.10 -9.47
N LEU A 372 -2.81 -25.95 -9.04
CA LEU A 372 -3.38 -25.22 -7.89
C LEU A 372 -4.62 -24.43 -8.33
N PRO A 373 -5.80 -24.65 -7.71
CA PRO A 373 -7.02 -23.92 -8.06
C PRO A 373 -6.87 -22.42 -7.73
N MET A 374 -7.15 -21.56 -8.71
CA MET A 374 -7.29 -20.13 -8.45
C MET A 374 -8.68 -19.84 -7.88
N LEU A 375 -8.72 -19.07 -6.80
CA LEU A 375 -9.96 -18.61 -6.19
C LEU A 375 -10.59 -17.52 -7.08
N ASP A 376 -11.90 -17.58 -7.31
CA ASP A 376 -12.62 -16.67 -8.22
C ASP A 376 -12.43 -15.18 -7.90
N PHE A 377 -12.36 -14.82 -6.62
CA PHE A 377 -12.10 -13.44 -6.22
C PHE A 377 -10.71 -12.95 -6.67
N ARG A 378 -9.72 -13.85 -6.72
CA ARG A 378 -8.37 -13.52 -7.20
C ARG A 378 -8.33 -13.34 -8.70
N ILE A 379 -9.12 -14.10 -9.46
CA ILE A 379 -9.23 -13.91 -10.91
C ILE A 379 -9.81 -12.51 -11.21
N LYS A 380 -10.83 -12.11 -10.44
CA LYS A 380 -11.43 -10.76 -10.55
C LYS A 380 -10.48 -9.64 -10.14
N ASP A 381 -9.63 -9.89 -9.15
CA ASP A 381 -8.76 -8.87 -8.55
C ASP A 381 -7.31 -8.90 -9.07
N TRP A 382 -6.83 -9.94 -9.75
CA TRP A 382 -5.41 -10.06 -10.18
C TRP A 382 -5.27 -10.50 -11.63
N GLY A 383 -6.40 -10.81 -12.29
CA GLY A 383 -6.41 -11.44 -13.59
C GLY A 383 -6.24 -12.96 -13.51
N PRO A 384 -6.26 -13.65 -14.66
CA PRO A 384 -6.24 -15.11 -14.73
C PRO A 384 -4.83 -15.73 -14.56
N ALA A 385 -3.80 -14.90 -14.40
CA ALA A 385 -2.43 -15.38 -14.29
C ALA A 385 -2.16 -16.00 -12.91
N PRO A 386 -1.34 -17.08 -12.82
CA PRO A 386 -0.89 -17.60 -11.54
C PRO A 386 -0.20 -16.52 -10.70
N ARG A 387 -0.32 -16.62 -9.37
CA ARG A 387 0.22 -15.60 -8.45
C ARG A 387 1.70 -15.28 -8.67
N TRP A 388 2.52 -16.28 -8.99
CA TRP A 388 3.96 -16.10 -9.20
C TRP A 388 4.28 -15.16 -10.38
N VAL A 389 3.39 -15.06 -11.38
CA VAL A 389 3.54 -14.15 -12.52
C VAL A 389 3.56 -12.71 -12.05
N ALA A 390 2.73 -12.35 -11.08
CA ALA A 390 2.69 -11.00 -10.53
C ALA A 390 4.01 -10.58 -9.85
N PHE A 391 4.80 -11.54 -9.35
CA PHE A 391 6.14 -11.28 -8.81
C PHE A 391 7.17 -11.10 -9.92
N VAL A 392 7.10 -11.90 -10.99
CA VAL A 392 7.96 -11.70 -12.17
C VAL A 392 7.69 -10.35 -12.80
N ASP A 393 6.42 -10.01 -13.04
CA ASP A 393 6.01 -8.69 -13.54
C ASP A 393 6.48 -7.57 -12.61
N PHE A 394 6.44 -7.78 -11.29
CA PHE A 394 6.84 -6.77 -10.32
C PHE A 394 8.33 -6.49 -10.44
N PHE A 395 9.16 -7.52 -10.33
CA PHE A 395 10.61 -7.37 -10.38
C PHE A 395 11.09 -6.94 -11.77
N LEU A 396 10.45 -7.39 -12.85
CA LEU A 396 10.72 -6.93 -14.21
C LEU A 396 10.41 -5.44 -14.37
N ALA A 397 9.26 -4.98 -13.89
CA ALA A 397 8.87 -3.57 -13.92
C ALA A 397 9.79 -2.69 -13.04
N CYS A 398 10.29 -3.22 -11.93
CA CYS A 398 11.24 -2.55 -11.04
C CYS A 398 12.65 -2.36 -11.66
N ARG A 399 12.90 -2.90 -12.86
CA ARG A 399 14.14 -2.66 -13.63
C ARG A 399 14.07 -1.39 -14.49
N ALA A 400 12.93 -0.69 -14.53
CA ALA A 400 12.81 0.56 -15.26
C ALA A 400 13.84 1.59 -14.80
N LYS A 401 14.61 2.14 -15.75
CA LYS A 401 15.70 3.07 -15.43
C LYS A 401 15.25 4.52 -15.24
N HIS A 402 14.22 4.94 -15.94
CA HIS A 402 13.90 6.37 -16.07
C HIS A 402 12.48 6.73 -15.67
N ALA A 403 11.50 5.86 -15.92
CA ALA A 403 10.14 6.18 -15.51
C ALA A 403 9.26 4.96 -15.24
N VAL A 404 8.29 5.17 -14.37
CA VAL A 404 7.16 4.25 -14.18
C VAL A 404 5.89 5.03 -14.43
N ILE A 405 4.96 4.47 -15.20
CA ILE A 405 3.68 5.07 -15.53
C ILE A 405 2.58 4.17 -14.97
N SER A 406 1.69 4.74 -14.15
CA SER A 406 0.49 4.07 -13.65
C SER A 406 -0.74 4.55 -14.42
N GLY A 407 -1.42 3.64 -15.12
CA GLY A 407 -2.74 3.86 -15.69
C GLY A 407 -3.76 2.86 -15.14
N ALA A 408 -5.03 3.26 -15.10
CA ALA A 408 -6.10 2.36 -14.68
C ALA A 408 -7.50 2.78 -15.12
N HIS A 409 -8.42 1.80 -15.13
CA HIS A 409 -9.80 2.01 -15.57
C HIS A 409 -10.66 2.75 -14.53
N ARG A 410 -10.55 2.38 -13.24
CA ARG A 410 -11.38 2.95 -12.16
C ARG A 410 -10.58 3.64 -11.05
N ARG A 411 -9.25 3.63 -11.13
CA ARG A 411 -8.33 4.15 -10.10
C ARG A 411 -7.08 4.72 -10.77
N VAL A 412 -6.18 5.35 -10.03
CA VAL A 412 -4.80 5.70 -10.48
C VAL A 412 -3.85 5.51 -9.32
N GLY A 413 -2.57 5.26 -9.60
CA GLY A 413 -1.55 5.10 -8.55
C GLY A 413 -1.88 3.93 -7.63
N THR A 414 -2.02 2.73 -8.21
CA THR A 414 -2.30 1.52 -7.43
C THR A 414 -1.15 1.24 -6.47
N THR A 415 -1.45 0.54 -5.37
CA THR A 415 -0.41 0.10 -4.42
C THR A 415 0.71 -0.65 -5.12
N TYR A 416 0.37 -1.50 -6.10
CA TYR A 416 1.35 -2.19 -6.93
C TYR A 416 2.24 -1.24 -7.75
N ALA A 417 1.67 -0.31 -8.52
CA ALA A 417 2.44 0.60 -9.37
C ALA A 417 3.34 1.53 -8.55
N GLN A 418 2.86 1.95 -7.38
CA GLN A 418 3.62 2.78 -6.48
C GLN A 418 4.84 2.05 -5.90
N LEU A 419 4.69 0.77 -5.55
CA LEU A 419 5.82 -0.06 -5.11
C LEU A 419 6.81 -0.31 -6.25
N VAL A 420 6.32 -0.53 -7.47
CA VAL A 420 7.17 -0.63 -8.67
C VAL A 420 7.98 0.65 -8.85
N ALA A 421 7.33 1.81 -8.82
CA ALA A 421 7.97 3.11 -8.94
C ALA A 421 9.01 3.35 -7.85
N ALA A 422 8.66 3.05 -6.60
CA ALA A 422 9.56 3.20 -5.46
C ALA A 422 10.81 2.32 -5.59
N LEU A 423 10.67 1.02 -5.89
CA LEU A 423 11.83 0.14 -6.03
C LEU A 423 12.65 0.45 -7.30
N ALA A 424 12.01 0.77 -8.42
CA ALA A 424 12.69 1.20 -9.64
C ALA A 424 13.53 2.46 -9.42
N ALA A 425 12.95 3.46 -8.74
CA ALA A 425 13.67 4.68 -8.39
C ALA A 425 14.90 4.38 -7.50
N ALA A 426 14.76 3.52 -6.49
CA ALA A 426 15.88 3.14 -5.62
C ALA A 426 16.99 2.39 -6.41
N ASN A 427 16.61 1.47 -7.30
CA ASN A 427 17.53 0.75 -8.18
C ASN A 427 18.24 1.67 -9.18
N SER A 428 17.62 2.78 -9.58
CA SER A 428 18.21 3.77 -10.50
C SER A 428 19.30 4.63 -9.86
N LEU A 429 19.39 4.65 -8.52
CA LEU A 429 20.39 5.42 -7.78
C LEU A 429 21.68 4.62 -7.62
N GLU A 430 22.68 4.91 -8.45
CA GLU A 430 24.05 4.46 -8.23
C GLU A 430 24.65 5.14 -6.98
N ASP A 431 25.34 4.37 -6.13
CA ASP A 431 25.99 4.91 -4.92
C ASP A 431 27.03 5.96 -5.33
N GLY A 432 26.81 7.23 -4.93
CA GLY A 432 27.67 8.38 -5.27
C GLY A 432 27.20 9.24 -6.46
N SER A 433 26.11 8.86 -7.14
CA SER A 433 25.47 9.71 -8.15
C SER A 433 24.47 10.67 -7.50
N SER A 434 24.64 11.98 -7.74
CA SER A 434 23.72 13.03 -7.28
C SER A 434 22.57 13.30 -8.24
N ASN A 435 22.57 12.70 -9.44
CA ASN A 435 21.66 13.07 -10.51
C ASN A 435 20.83 11.85 -10.96
N SER A 436 19.59 11.77 -10.49
CA SER A 436 18.57 10.91 -11.08
C SER A 436 17.43 11.75 -11.62
N SER A 437 17.08 11.52 -12.89
CA SER A 437 15.91 12.11 -13.55
C SER A 437 14.69 11.19 -13.49
N PHE A 438 14.69 10.22 -12.57
CA PHE A 438 13.64 9.21 -12.51
C PHE A 438 12.28 9.87 -12.22
N ALA A 439 11.26 9.48 -12.98
CA ALA A 439 9.92 10.01 -12.85
C ALA A 439 8.89 8.91 -12.58
N PHE A 440 8.04 9.12 -11.57
CA PHE A 440 6.81 8.35 -11.43
C PHE A 440 5.65 9.18 -11.95
N LEU A 441 4.90 8.63 -12.92
CA LEU A 441 3.82 9.31 -13.62
C LEU A 441 2.50 8.58 -13.41
N SER A 442 1.42 9.34 -13.38
CA SER A 442 0.06 8.84 -13.31
C SER A 442 -0.76 9.36 -14.49
N SER A 443 -1.32 8.42 -15.25
CA SER A 443 -2.16 8.68 -16.41
C SER A 443 -3.62 8.76 -15.98
N PHE A 444 -4.26 9.88 -16.27
CA PHE A 444 -5.65 10.15 -15.97
C PHE A 444 -6.49 10.27 -17.23
N GLN A 445 -7.60 9.55 -17.24
CA GLN A 445 -8.68 9.78 -18.19
C GLN A 445 -9.67 10.80 -17.60
N SER A 446 -10.27 11.63 -18.46
CA SER A 446 -11.13 12.75 -18.05
C SER A 446 -12.28 12.36 -17.11
N ASN A 447 -12.95 11.24 -17.34
CA ASN A 447 -14.02 10.73 -16.49
C ASN A 447 -13.56 10.38 -15.07
N LEU A 448 -12.32 9.92 -14.92
CA LEU A 448 -11.73 9.62 -13.62
C LEU A 448 -11.46 10.90 -12.84
N LEU A 449 -11.08 11.99 -13.53
CA LEU A 449 -10.88 13.31 -12.93
C LEU A 449 -12.21 14.00 -12.59
N ALA A 450 -13.24 13.82 -13.42
CA ALA A 450 -14.55 14.42 -13.18
C ALA A 450 -15.21 13.88 -11.90
N ASP A 451 -15.24 12.55 -11.73
CA ASP A 451 -15.99 11.94 -10.62
C ASP A 451 -15.34 10.71 -10.00
N GLY A 452 -14.31 10.14 -10.63
CA GLY A 452 -13.77 8.86 -10.19
C GLY A 452 -12.80 8.96 -9.01
N LEU A 453 -12.00 10.03 -8.90
CA LEU A 453 -11.01 10.18 -7.83
C LEU A 453 -11.66 10.27 -6.43
N LYS A 454 -12.75 11.02 -6.29
CA LYS A 454 -13.49 11.14 -5.00
C LYS A 454 -14.09 9.82 -4.51
N ASN A 455 -14.28 8.86 -5.41
CA ASN A 455 -14.93 7.57 -5.13
C ASN A 455 -13.95 6.42 -4.90
N GLN A 456 -12.64 6.65 -5.01
CA GLN A 456 -11.66 5.59 -4.79
C GLN A 456 -11.65 5.13 -3.33
N VAL A 457 -11.64 3.82 -3.11
CA VAL A 457 -11.69 3.18 -1.79
C VAL A 457 -10.28 2.78 -1.35
N GLY A 458 -9.87 3.18 -0.14
CA GLY A 458 -8.55 2.91 0.44
C GLY A 458 -7.83 4.21 0.86
N TRP A 459 -6.95 4.13 1.86
CA TRP A 459 -6.29 5.31 2.46
C TRP A 459 -5.08 5.79 1.66
N GLY A 460 -4.36 4.87 1.02
CA GLY A 460 -3.10 5.13 0.34
C GLY A 460 -3.17 5.25 -1.16
N HIS A 461 -4.35 5.54 -1.70
CA HIS A 461 -4.44 6.03 -3.07
C HIS A 461 -3.91 7.47 -3.12
N VAL A 462 -2.71 7.62 -3.69
CA VAL A 462 -1.93 8.86 -3.75
C VAL A 462 -2.73 10.07 -4.23
N TRP A 463 -3.68 9.88 -5.14
CA TRP A 463 -4.45 10.96 -5.77
C TRP A 463 -5.78 11.32 -5.09
N ASN A 464 -6.25 10.55 -4.11
CA ASN A 464 -7.55 10.81 -3.48
C ASN A 464 -7.61 12.16 -2.76
N ARG A 465 -6.47 12.63 -2.28
CA ARG A 465 -6.36 13.87 -1.51
C ARG A 465 -6.29 15.12 -2.36
N TYR A 466 -6.19 14.94 -3.66
CA TYR A 466 -6.19 16.00 -4.67
C TYR A 466 -7.54 16.05 -5.40
N ALA A 467 -8.54 15.34 -4.88
CA ALA A 467 -9.88 15.22 -5.44
C ALA A 467 -10.95 16.02 -4.67
N GLY A 468 -10.54 16.81 -3.67
CA GLY A 468 -11.42 17.72 -2.94
C GLY A 468 -11.69 19.04 -3.68
N PRO A 469 -12.29 20.03 -2.99
CA PRO A 469 -12.65 21.35 -3.56
C PRO A 469 -11.56 22.10 -4.33
N LEU A 470 -10.27 21.86 -4.04
CA LEU A 470 -9.15 22.48 -4.74
C LEU A 470 -8.86 21.85 -6.13
N SER A 471 -9.54 20.77 -6.51
CA SER A 471 -9.40 20.13 -7.82
C SER A 471 -10.30 20.78 -8.85
N CYS A 472 -9.76 21.13 -10.02
CA CYS A 472 -10.60 21.70 -11.06
C CYS A 472 -11.60 20.66 -11.61
N PRO A 473 -12.88 21.03 -11.80
CA PRO A 473 -13.86 20.13 -12.40
C PRO A 473 -13.58 19.91 -13.89
N LYS A 474 -14.04 18.77 -14.43
CA LYS A 474 -14.07 18.46 -15.88
C LYS A 474 -12.73 18.63 -16.61
N GLN A 475 -11.64 18.12 -16.04
CA GLN A 475 -10.31 18.12 -16.66
C GLN A 475 -10.23 17.16 -17.88
N PRO A 476 -9.45 17.48 -18.93
CA PRO A 476 -9.18 16.55 -20.03
C PRO A 476 -8.28 15.39 -19.56
N ASN A 477 -7.83 14.52 -20.45
CA ASN A 477 -6.82 13.52 -20.08
C ASN A 477 -5.52 14.21 -19.63
N GLN A 478 -4.92 13.74 -18.54
CA GLN A 478 -3.75 14.35 -17.91
C GLN A 478 -2.68 13.28 -17.60
N CYS A 479 -1.42 13.69 -17.47
CA CYS A 479 -0.28 12.87 -17.12
C CYS A 479 0.55 13.61 -16.05
N ALA A 480 0.27 13.33 -14.79
CA ALA A 480 0.86 14.06 -13.69
C ALA A 480 2.04 13.31 -13.06
N PHE A 481 3.01 14.06 -12.53
CA PHE A 481 4.01 13.51 -11.63
C PHE A 481 3.37 13.04 -10.34
N THR A 482 3.86 11.90 -9.86
CA THR A 482 3.33 11.21 -8.70
C THR A 482 4.47 10.98 -7.71
N PRO A 483 4.26 11.23 -6.42
CA PRO A 483 5.30 11.03 -5.43
C PRO A 483 5.60 9.53 -5.24
N LEU A 484 6.90 9.19 -5.12
CA LEU A 484 7.36 7.85 -4.78
C LEU A 484 6.90 7.43 -3.37
N ALA A 485 6.96 8.37 -2.43
CA ALA A 485 6.34 8.32 -1.13
C ALA A 485 5.24 9.40 -1.06
N PRO A 486 3.96 9.02 -1.28
CA PRO A 486 2.81 9.90 -1.16
C PRO A 486 2.90 10.66 0.14
N PRO A 487 2.49 11.93 0.20
CA PRO A 487 2.46 12.62 1.46
C PRO A 487 1.61 11.83 2.48
N GLY A 488 1.84 12.04 3.77
CA GLY A 488 0.89 11.73 4.81
C GLY A 488 -0.06 12.91 4.93
N TRP A 489 -1.34 12.67 5.18
CA TRP A 489 -2.16 13.61 5.93
C TRP A 489 -2.22 15.08 5.50
N TRP A 490 -2.46 15.37 4.22
CA TRP A 490 -2.73 16.74 3.77
C TRP A 490 -1.58 17.72 4.08
N ASP A 491 -0.36 17.19 4.16
CA ASP A 491 0.88 17.92 4.50
C ASP A 491 1.43 18.80 3.36
N GLY A 492 0.73 18.89 2.23
CA GLY A 492 1.23 19.55 1.02
C GLY A 492 0.20 20.46 0.39
N LEU A 493 0.69 21.38 -0.42
CA LEU A 493 -0.13 22.33 -1.14
C LEU A 493 -1.16 21.56 -1.99
N TRP A 494 -2.37 22.09 -2.10
CA TRP A 494 -3.47 21.48 -2.88
C TRP A 494 -4.10 20.21 -2.33
N GLN A 495 -3.60 19.65 -1.22
CA GLN A 495 -4.23 18.49 -0.60
C GLN A 495 -5.52 18.91 0.12
N SER A 496 -6.65 18.76 -0.57
CA SER A 496 -7.99 19.01 -0.03
C SER A 496 -8.72 17.69 0.20
N PRO A 497 -9.00 17.29 1.46
CA PRO A 497 -9.64 16.01 1.75
C PRO A 497 -11.04 15.92 1.16
N ILE A 498 -11.39 14.74 0.66
CA ILE A 498 -12.80 14.39 0.50
C ILE A 498 -13.47 14.19 1.88
N PRO A 499 -14.77 14.47 2.03
CA PRO A 499 -15.47 14.41 3.33
C PRO A 499 -15.37 13.06 4.05
N ARG A 500 -15.24 11.96 3.31
CA ARG A 500 -15.02 10.63 3.88
C ARG A 500 -13.71 10.56 4.67
N ASP A 501 -12.63 11.06 4.10
CA ASP A 501 -11.30 10.93 4.69
C ASP A 501 -11.16 11.88 5.88
N ALA A 502 -11.73 13.09 5.79
CA ALA A 502 -11.85 14.03 6.91
C ALA A 502 -12.61 13.43 8.11
N ARG A 503 -13.77 12.80 7.87
CA ARG A 503 -14.53 12.11 8.93
C ARG A 503 -13.73 10.98 9.58
N LYS A 504 -12.98 10.23 8.78
CA LYS A 504 -12.21 9.10 9.32
C LYS A 504 -11.01 9.57 10.15
N LEU A 505 -10.37 10.67 9.79
CA LEU A 505 -9.36 11.33 10.61
C LEU A 505 -9.91 11.89 11.92
N ALA A 506 -11.08 12.51 11.89
CA ALA A 506 -11.72 13.04 13.09
C ALA A 506 -11.91 11.93 14.15
N ALA A 507 -12.10 10.67 13.71
CA ALA A 507 -12.16 9.52 14.60
C ALA A 507 -10.83 9.18 15.31
N TYR A 508 -9.68 9.67 14.81
CA TYR A 508 -8.39 9.63 15.49
C TYR A 508 -8.07 10.92 16.28
N GLY A 509 -9.02 11.85 16.38
CA GLY A 509 -8.81 13.14 17.06
C GLY A 509 -8.21 14.23 16.17
N VAL A 510 -8.09 13.96 14.87
CA VAL A 510 -7.41 14.84 13.93
C VAL A 510 -8.47 15.65 13.20
N GLU A 511 -8.54 16.93 13.52
CA GLU A 511 -9.36 17.89 12.78
C GLU A 511 -8.52 18.63 11.76
N LEU A 512 -9.08 18.79 10.56
CA LEU A 512 -8.46 19.50 9.46
C LEU A 512 -9.20 20.79 9.13
N SER A 513 -8.46 21.82 8.73
CA SER A 513 -9.04 22.97 8.03
C SER A 513 -9.45 22.60 6.59
N GLY A 514 -10.15 23.50 5.90
CA GLY A 514 -10.50 23.35 4.48
C GLY A 514 -9.27 23.25 3.55
N PHE A 515 -8.11 23.71 4.02
CA PHE A 515 -6.82 23.62 3.33
C PHE A 515 -5.95 22.45 3.81
N GLY A 516 -6.48 21.56 4.66
CA GLY A 516 -5.79 20.35 5.09
C GLY A 516 -4.83 20.52 6.28
N THR A 517 -4.78 21.69 6.92
CA THR A 517 -3.93 21.92 8.10
C THR A 517 -4.52 21.26 9.36
N VAL A 518 -3.67 20.65 10.19
CA VAL A 518 -4.06 19.93 11.40
C VAL A 518 -4.19 20.88 12.60
N ASN A 519 -5.26 20.73 13.38
CA ASN A 519 -5.40 21.38 14.69
C ASN A 519 -4.70 20.54 15.78
N GLU A 520 -3.46 20.89 16.12
CA GLU A 520 -2.64 20.16 17.10
C GLU A 520 -3.21 20.23 18.52
N ASP A 521 -3.79 21.36 18.95
CA ASP A 521 -4.37 21.51 20.29
C ASP A 521 -5.52 20.52 20.51
N ARG A 522 -6.37 20.36 19.48
CA ARG A 522 -7.46 19.38 19.51
C ARG A 522 -6.95 17.95 19.51
N LEU A 523 -5.88 17.65 18.77
CA LEU A 523 -5.25 16.33 18.79
C LEU A 523 -4.69 16.00 20.17
N HIS A 524 -4.01 16.96 20.83
CA HIS A 524 -3.53 16.81 22.19
C HIS A 524 -4.68 16.59 23.19
N ALA A 525 -5.74 17.40 23.12
CA ALA A 525 -6.92 17.24 23.96
C ALA A 525 -7.58 15.86 23.77
N PHE A 526 -7.69 15.39 22.52
CA PHE A 526 -8.19 14.06 22.22
C PHE A 526 -7.33 12.96 22.84
N CYS A 527 -6.00 13.03 22.67
CA CYS A 527 -5.10 12.03 23.21
C CYS A 527 -5.08 12.01 24.75
N ASN A 528 -5.24 13.17 25.41
CA ASN A 528 -5.36 13.27 26.86
C ASN A 528 -6.68 12.67 27.38
N ALA A 529 -7.78 12.83 26.64
CA ALA A 529 -9.09 12.28 27.00
C ALA A 529 -9.25 10.81 26.61
N LYS A 530 -8.42 10.29 25.70
CA LYS A 530 -8.53 8.93 25.18
C LYS A 530 -8.25 7.90 26.26
N LYS A 531 -9.21 7.00 26.47
CA LYS A 531 -9.02 5.84 27.35
C LYS A 531 -7.92 4.94 26.77
N ALA A 532 -6.97 4.53 27.63
CA ALA A 532 -5.92 3.59 27.26
C ALA A 532 -6.54 2.29 26.71
N TYR A 533 -6.15 1.92 25.48
CA TYR A 533 -6.51 0.65 24.87
C TYR A 533 -5.28 -0.25 24.81
N LEU A 534 -5.38 -1.45 25.37
CA LEU A 534 -4.33 -2.47 25.28
C LEU A 534 -4.97 -3.80 24.88
N SER A 535 -4.47 -4.38 23.80
CA SER A 535 -4.78 -5.74 23.38
C SER A 535 -3.48 -6.51 23.24
N SER A 536 -3.39 -7.66 23.92
CA SER A 536 -2.17 -8.46 23.97
C SER A 536 -2.46 -9.94 23.82
N VAL A 537 -1.54 -10.67 23.21
CA VAL A 537 -1.57 -12.13 23.08
C VAL A 537 -0.26 -12.69 23.61
N THR A 538 -0.34 -13.66 24.52
CA THR A 538 0.85 -14.41 24.96
C THR A 538 1.20 -15.44 23.89
N ILE A 539 2.45 -15.39 23.44
CA ILE A 539 2.99 -16.26 22.41
C ILE A 539 3.62 -17.47 23.10
N VAL A 540 3.04 -18.66 22.88
CA VAL A 540 3.52 -19.94 23.45
C VAL A 540 4.60 -20.57 22.58
#